data_AF-A0A5P2DBN9-F1
#
_entry.id   AF-A0A5P2DBN9-F1
#
_cell.length_a   1.000
_cell.length_b   1.000
_cell.length_c   1.000
_cell.angle_alpha   90.00
_cell.angle_beta   90.00
_cell.angle_gamma   90.00
#
_symmetry.space_group_name_H-M   'P 1'
#
loop_
_entity.id
_entity.type
_entity.pdbx_description
1 polymer ?
#
loop_
_entity_poly.entity_id
_entity_poly.type
_entity_poly.pdbx_seq_one_letter_code
_entity_poly.pdbx_strand_id
1 'polypeptide(L)'
;MMMMFMEFSAGVHVLEAEGARAVLGALSADGARVFEVDTGGLTDKASIIRAFGEVVPLDPPPVYARSWDAFDDSLWEGLRLLGQERIALAVYGEFWVNEPFGAVQDALDVLGHVVKLLGDERATVGAPVALCVFLVAAG
;
A
#
# COMPACT_ATOMS: atom_id res chain seq x y z
N MET A 1 9.12 10.55 -26.81
CA MET A 1 8.46 10.53 -25.48
C MET A 1 9.35 9.69 -24.59
N MET A 2 10.13 10.34 -23.72
CA MET A 2 11.08 9.66 -22.85
C MET A 2 10.28 9.09 -21.68
N MET A 3 10.07 7.78 -21.64
CA MET A 3 9.56 7.14 -20.43
C MET A 3 10.62 7.37 -19.35
N MET A 4 10.32 8.24 -18.38
CA MET A 4 11.13 8.34 -17.19
C MET A 4 10.91 7.02 -16.44
N PHE A 5 11.90 6.12 -16.49
CA PHE A 5 11.86 4.90 -15.70
C PHE A 5 11.75 5.32 -14.24
N MET A 6 10.60 5.08 -13.63
CA MET A 6 10.50 5.18 -12.19
C MET A 6 11.26 3.98 -11.62
N GLU A 7 12.41 4.25 -11.01
CA GLU A 7 13.16 3.23 -10.26
C GLU A 7 12.25 2.75 -9.11
N PHE A 8 12.11 1.42 -8.96
CA PHE A 8 11.31 0.86 -7.88
C PHE A 8 11.94 1.26 -6.54
N SER A 9 11.29 2.16 -5.82
CA SER A 9 11.78 2.70 -4.55
C SER A 9 10.77 2.40 -3.45
N ALA A 10 11.18 1.61 -2.45
CA ALA A 10 10.34 1.35 -1.29
C ALA A 10 10.05 2.67 -0.55
N GLY A 11 8.82 2.86 -0.11
CA GLY A 11 8.38 4.16 0.40
C GLY A 11 6.91 4.44 0.12
N VAL A 12 6.45 5.59 0.61
CA VAL A 12 5.16 6.16 0.25
C VAL A 12 5.40 7.32 -0.70
N HIS A 13 4.74 7.31 -1.85
CA HIS A 13 4.93 8.26 -2.95
C HIS A 13 3.58 8.79 -3.40
N VAL A 14 3.54 10.03 -3.86
CA VAL A 14 2.36 10.60 -4.52
C VAL A 14 2.49 10.41 -6.02
N LEU A 15 1.42 9.98 -6.67
CA LEU A 15 1.39 9.77 -8.11
C LEU A 15 0.14 10.42 -8.71
N GLU A 16 0.33 11.13 -9.82
CA GLU A 16 -0.77 11.74 -10.56
C GLU A 16 -1.62 10.66 -11.24
N ALA A 17 -2.95 10.82 -11.18
CA ALA A 17 -3.90 9.83 -11.71
C ALA A 17 -3.69 9.52 -13.20
N GLU A 18 -3.34 10.53 -14.02
CA GLU A 18 -3.09 10.36 -15.46
C GLU A 18 -1.90 9.43 -15.75
N GLY A 19 -0.88 9.43 -14.88
CA GLY A 19 0.32 8.61 -15.00
C GLY A 19 0.26 7.26 -14.28
N ALA A 20 -0.68 7.10 -13.33
CA ALA A 20 -0.71 5.97 -12.41
C ALA A 20 -0.70 4.60 -13.11
N ARG A 21 -1.61 4.42 -14.08
CA ARG A 21 -1.73 3.16 -14.81
C ARG A 21 -0.48 2.78 -15.59
N ALA A 22 0.22 3.76 -16.17
CA ALA A 22 1.44 3.51 -16.93
C ALA A 22 2.58 3.06 -16.02
N VAL A 23 2.75 3.72 -14.87
CA VAL A 23 3.74 3.37 -13.86
C VAL A 23 3.47 1.97 -13.30
N LEU A 24 2.24 1.70 -12.84
CA LEU A 24 1.87 0.39 -12.29
C LEU A 24 2.04 -0.74 -13.31
N GLY A 25 1.68 -0.49 -14.58
CA GLY A 25 1.91 -1.44 -15.67
C GLY A 25 3.40 -1.73 -15.90
N ALA A 26 4.26 -0.71 -15.84
CA ALA A 26 5.70 -0.88 -15.97
C ALA A 26 6.29 -1.68 -14.79
N LEU A 27 5.87 -1.38 -13.55
CA LEU A 27 6.33 -2.13 -12.36
C LEU A 27 5.88 -3.59 -12.40
N SER A 28 4.65 -3.85 -12.84
CA SER A 28 4.18 -5.23 -13.03
C SER A 28 4.96 -5.96 -14.11
N ALA A 29 5.27 -5.30 -15.24
CA ALA A 29 6.07 -5.88 -16.31
C ALA A 29 7.52 -6.17 -15.87
N ASP A 30 8.04 -5.38 -14.94
CA ASP A 30 9.34 -5.58 -14.32
C ASP A 30 9.32 -6.62 -13.18
N GLY A 31 8.16 -7.23 -12.89
CA GLY A 31 8.04 -8.35 -11.95
C GLY A 31 7.61 -7.98 -10.53
N ALA A 32 7.19 -6.74 -10.28
CA ALA A 32 6.55 -6.39 -9.02
C ALA A 32 5.11 -6.92 -8.95
N ARG A 33 4.68 -7.37 -7.78
CA ARG A 33 3.26 -7.66 -7.54
C ARG A 33 2.51 -6.36 -7.31
N VAL A 34 1.50 -6.08 -8.13
CA VAL A 34 0.70 -4.85 -8.04
C VAL A 34 -0.66 -5.11 -7.39
N PHE A 35 -1.04 -4.25 -6.46
CA PHE A 35 -2.38 -4.15 -5.88
C PHE A 35 -2.93 -2.73 -6.05
N GLU A 36 -4.22 -2.62 -6.32
CA GLU A 36 -4.92 -1.35 -6.51
C GLU A 36 -6.13 -1.30 -5.59
N VAL A 37 -6.10 -0.43 -4.58
CA VAL A 37 -7.17 -0.24 -3.61
C VAL A 37 -7.88 1.06 -3.94
N ASP A 38 -9.16 0.97 -4.28
CA ASP A 38 -10.02 2.15 -4.42
C ASP A 38 -10.74 2.43 -3.11
N THR A 39 -10.41 3.56 -2.50
CA THR A 39 -11.04 4.06 -1.28
C THR A 39 -12.01 5.19 -1.52
N GLY A 40 -12.13 5.71 -2.76
CA GLY A 40 -13.00 6.84 -3.09
C GLY A 40 -12.92 7.98 -2.07
N GLY A 41 -14.06 8.27 -1.43
CA GLY A 41 -14.19 9.26 -0.35
C GLY A 41 -14.32 8.66 1.06
N LEU A 42 -13.81 7.45 1.30
CA LEU A 42 -13.88 6.81 2.62
C LEU A 42 -13.02 7.56 3.63
N THR A 43 -13.60 7.85 4.80
CA THR A 43 -12.95 8.59 5.90
C THR A 43 -13.08 7.89 7.25
N ASP A 44 -13.69 6.70 7.30
CA ASP A 44 -13.82 5.91 8.51
C ASP A 44 -12.94 4.66 8.50
N LYS A 45 -12.41 4.30 9.66
CA LYS A 45 -11.50 3.17 9.85
C LYS A 45 -12.04 1.86 9.28
N ALA A 46 -13.30 1.53 9.57
CA ALA A 46 -13.84 0.21 9.23
C ALA A 46 -13.96 0.03 7.72
N SER A 47 -14.42 1.06 7.02
CA SER A 47 -14.52 1.04 5.56
C SER A 47 -13.14 1.04 4.90
N ILE A 48 -12.17 1.80 5.43
CA ILE A 48 -10.79 1.80 4.91
C ILE A 48 -10.18 0.40 5.04
N ILE A 49 -10.16 -0.18 6.25
CA ILE A 49 -9.59 -1.52 6.48
C ILE A 49 -10.27 -2.56 5.58
N ARG A 50 -11.59 -2.47 5.42
CA ARG A 50 -12.34 -3.36 4.54
C ARG A 50 -11.91 -3.22 3.07
N ALA A 51 -11.74 -1.99 2.57
CA ALA A 51 -11.32 -1.75 1.18
C ALA A 51 -9.94 -2.39 0.89
N PHE A 52 -8.99 -2.25 1.82
CA PHE A 52 -7.71 -2.95 1.70
C PHE A 52 -7.89 -4.48 1.69
N GLY A 53 -8.70 -5.00 2.60
CA GLY A 53 -8.99 -6.43 2.71
C GLY A 53 -9.69 -7.08 1.51
N GLU A 54 -10.27 -6.30 0.61
CA GLU A 54 -10.88 -6.81 -0.63
C GLU A 54 -9.85 -7.10 -1.72
N VAL A 55 -8.64 -6.55 -1.61
CA VAL A 55 -7.62 -6.60 -2.68
C VAL A 55 -6.28 -7.12 -2.19
N VAL A 56 -5.86 -6.69 -1.00
CA VAL A 56 -4.57 -6.99 -0.40
C VAL A 56 -4.72 -8.16 0.57
N PRO A 57 -3.82 -9.15 0.55
CA PRO A 57 -3.86 -10.23 1.54
C PRO A 57 -3.63 -9.66 2.94
N LEU A 58 -4.59 -9.89 3.83
CA LEU A 58 -4.46 -9.64 5.26
C LEU A 58 -4.49 -10.99 5.99
N ASP A 59 -3.53 -11.21 6.89
CA ASP A 59 -3.50 -12.41 7.74
C ASP A 59 -3.21 -12.04 9.20
N PRO A 60 -4.19 -12.13 10.12
CA PRO A 60 -5.52 -12.69 9.93
C PRO A 60 -6.47 -11.82 9.08
N PRO A 61 -7.57 -12.38 8.54
CA PRO A 61 -8.50 -11.65 7.67
C PRO A 61 -9.14 -10.40 8.32
N PRO A 62 -9.69 -9.47 7.51
CA PRO A 62 -10.13 -8.14 7.95
C PRO A 62 -11.19 -8.14 9.07
N VAL A 63 -11.99 -9.21 9.19
CA VAL A 63 -12.97 -9.38 10.28
C VAL A 63 -12.33 -9.33 11.68
N TYR A 64 -11.02 -9.59 11.74
CA TYR A 64 -10.21 -9.54 12.96
C TYR A 64 -9.46 -8.21 13.13
N ALA A 65 -9.30 -7.40 12.08
CA ALA A 65 -8.63 -6.10 12.10
C ALA A 65 -9.55 -4.98 12.62
N ARG A 66 -9.92 -5.04 13.91
CA ARG A 66 -10.84 -4.06 14.54
C ARG A 66 -10.12 -2.77 15.02
N SER A 67 -8.79 -2.79 15.07
CA SER A 67 -7.93 -1.67 15.45
C SER A 67 -6.88 -1.42 14.36
N TRP A 68 -6.23 -0.26 14.43
CA TRP A 68 -5.09 0.05 13.56
C TRP A 68 -3.92 -0.90 13.78
N ASP A 69 -3.59 -1.22 15.04
CA ASP A 69 -2.55 -2.19 15.37
C ASP A 69 -2.83 -3.57 14.74
N ALA A 70 -4.09 -4.04 14.84
CA ALA A 70 -4.46 -5.32 14.25
C ALA A 70 -4.42 -5.28 12.72
N PHE A 71 -4.72 -4.12 12.10
CA PHE A 71 -4.59 -3.93 10.66
C PHE A 71 -3.13 -3.91 10.22
N ASP A 72 -2.25 -3.22 10.96
CA ASP A 72 -0.81 -3.17 10.76
C ASP A 72 -0.20 -4.58 10.75
N ASP A 73 -0.43 -5.34 11.83
CA ASP A 73 0.03 -6.72 11.97
C ASP A 73 -0.48 -7.60 10.82
N SER A 74 -1.77 -7.49 10.49
CA SER A 74 -2.39 -8.32 9.46
C SER A 74 -1.89 -8.00 8.06
N LEU A 75 -1.66 -6.71 7.77
CA LEU A 75 -1.15 -6.25 6.49
C LEU A 75 0.32 -6.66 6.33
N TRP A 76 1.13 -6.47 7.37
CA TRP A 76 2.52 -6.88 7.37
C TRP A 76 2.67 -8.38 7.12
N GLU A 77 1.98 -9.21 7.90
CA GLU A 77 2.07 -10.68 7.77
C GLU A 77 1.51 -11.16 6.42
N GLY A 78 0.37 -10.62 6.00
CA GLY A 78 -0.25 -10.98 4.72
C GLY A 78 0.64 -10.66 3.52
N LEU A 79 1.29 -9.49 3.50
CA LEU A 79 2.25 -9.13 2.45
C LEU A 79 3.53 -9.95 2.52
N ARG A 80 4.05 -10.22 3.72
CA ARG A 80 5.26 -11.05 3.92
C ARG A 80 5.05 -12.48 3.42
N LEU A 81 3.87 -13.07 3.69
CA LEU A 81 3.54 -14.43 3.29
C LEU A 81 3.33 -14.62 1.78
N LEU A 82 3.17 -13.55 1.00
CA LEU A 82 3.14 -13.63 -0.47
C LEU A 82 4.45 -14.14 -1.07
N GLY A 83 5.57 -14.03 -0.36
CA GLY A 83 6.89 -14.41 -0.85
C GLY A 83 7.35 -13.59 -2.07
N GLN A 84 6.84 -12.37 -2.22
CA GLN A 84 7.24 -11.45 -3.29
C GLN A 84 8.30 -10.48 -2.76
N GLU A 85 9.38 -10.30 -3.50
CA GLU A 85 10.46 -9.37 -3.13
C GLU A 85 10.09 -7.90 -3.39
N ARG A 86 9.20 -7.64 -4.36
CA ARG A 86 8.78 -6.30 -4.79
C ARG A 86 7.27 -6.21 -4.90
N ILE A 87 6.67 -5.28 -4.15
CA ILE A 87 5.23 -5.06 -4.11
C ILE A 87 4.93 -3.58 -4.35
N ALA A 88 4.05 -3.30 -5.30
CA ALA A 88 3.49 -1.97 -5.52
C ALA A 88 2.02 -1.95 -5.07
N LEU A 89 1.66 -0.97 -4.27
CA LEU A 89 0.31 -0.77 -3.76
C LEU A 89 -0.18 0.63 -4.13
N ALA A 90 -1.12 0.74 -5.06
CA ALA A 90 -1.78 1.99 -5.36
C ALA A 90 -3.03 2.15 -4.51
N VAL A 91 -3.15 3.31 -3.85
CA VAL A 91 -4.30 3.71 -3.05
C VAL A 91 -4.94 4.91 -3.75
N TYR A 92 -6.09 4.68 -4.36
CA TYR A 92 -6.89 5.70 -5.00
C TYR A 92 -7.87 6.30 -3.99
N GLY A 93 -7.89 7.61 -3.84
CA GLY A 93 -8.89 8.29 -3.02
C GLY A 93 -8.68 9.78 -2.87
N GLU A 94 -9.74 10.49 -2.50
CA GLU A 94 -9.77 11.95 -2.43
C GLU A 94 -8.87 12.50 -1.31
N PHE A 95 -8.81 11.80 -0.17
CA PHE A 95 -8.24 12.32 1.07
C PHE A 95 -6.80 11.89 1.37
N TRP A 96 -6.13 11.19 0.45
CA TRP A 96 -4.79 10.61 0.70
C TRP A 96 -3.63 11.55 0.36
N VAL A 97 -3.82 12.47 -0.60
CA VAL A 97 -2.71 13.30 -1.12
C VAL A 97 -2.68 14.70 -0.48
N ASN A 98 -3.85 15.26 -0.16
CA ASN A 98 -4.00 16.64 0.30
C ASN A 98 -4.49 16.68 1.76
N GLU A 99 -3.54 16.79 2.69
CA GLU A 99 -3.81 16.88 4.14
C GLU A 99 -4.69 15.74 4.69
N PRO A 100 -4.17 14.50 4.72
CA PRO A 100 -4.85 13.39 5.36
C PRO A 100 -5.21 13.72 6.82
N PHE A 101 -6.38 13.29 7.24
CA PHE A 101 -6.86 13.54 8.60
C PHE A 101 -7.60 12.33 9.17
N GLY A 102 -7.70 12.29 10.50
CA GLY A 102 -8.41 11.24 11.23
C GLY A 102 -7.97 9.85 10.78
N ALA A 103 -8.94 9.00 10.43
CA ALA A 103 -8.69 7.62 10.03
C ALA A 103 -7.84 7.48 8.76
N VAL A 104 -7.84 8.48 7.87
CA VAL A 104 -7.00 8.44 6.66
C VAL A 104 -5.54 8.68 7.02
N GLN A 105 -5.27 9.61 7.94
CA GLN A 105 -3.93 9.82 8.50
C GLN A 105 -3.45 8.59 9.27
N ASP A 106 -4.30 8.00 10.12
CA ASP A 106 -3.94 6.78 10.86
C ASP A 106 -3.59 5.62 9.90
N ALA A 107 -4.36 5.45 8.83
CA ALA A 107 -4.09 4.43 7.82
C ALA A 107 -2.77 4.70 7.07
N LEU A 108 -2.49 5.98 6.75
CA LEU A 108 -1.23 6.38 6.14
C LEU A 108 -0.03 6.10 7.06
N ASP A 109 -0.18 6.33 8.36
CA ASP A 109 0.85 6.01 9.36
C ASP A 109 1.12 4.50 9.41
N VAL A 110 0.07 3.67 9.37
CA VAL A 110 0.18 2.21 9.27
C VAL A 110 0.93 1.81 7.99
N LEU A 111 0.56 2.36 6.83
CA LEU A 111 1.25 2.06 5.56
C LEU A 111 2.74 2.43 5.63
N GLY A 112 3.06 3.59 6.19
CA GLY A 112 4.44 4.02 6.40
C GLY A 112 5.20 3.13 7.38
N HIS A 113 4.55 2.59 8.39
CA HIS A 113 5.14 1.63 9.33
C HIS A 113 5.39 0.27 8.67
N VAL A 114 4.41 -0.28 7.96
CA VAL A 114 4.52 -1.56 7.24
C VAL A 114 5.63 -1.51 6.18
N VAL A 115 5.76 -0.40 5.44
CA VAL A 115 6.88 -0.19 4.50
C VAL A 115 8.24 -0.35 5.20
N LYS A 116 8.40 0.25 6.39
CA LYS A 116 9.65 0.15 7.15
C LYS A 116 9.91 -1.26 7.65
N LEU A 117 8.89 -1.91 8.21
CA LEU A 117 9.02 -3.26 8.77
C LEU A 117 9.30 -4.31 7.68
N LEU A 118 8.63 -4.23 6.54
CA LEU A 118 8.89 -5.14 5.42
C LEU A 118 10.30 -4.95 4.84
N GLY A 119 10.83 -3.72 4.84
CA GLY A 119 12.20 -3.45 4.40
C GLY A 119 13.29 -3.84 5.41
N ASP A 120 12.95 -4.16 6.66
CA ASP A 120 13.91 -4.51 7.70
C ASP A 120 14.22 -6.03 7.68
N GLU A 121 15.48 -6.38 7.43
CA GLU A 121 15.97 -7.76 7.45
C GLU A 121 15.69 -8.49 8.78
N ARG A 122 15.73 -7.78 9.91
CA ARG A 122 15.48 -8.38 11.22
C ARG A 122 14.00 -8.69 11.43
N ALA A 123 13.13 -7.78 11.01
CA ALA A 123 11.69 -7.98 11.10
C ALA A 123 11.24 -9.12 10.16
N THR A 124 11.86 -9.23 8.99
CA THR A 124 11.50 -10.21 7.95
C THR A 124 12.31 -11.52 7.98
N VAL A 125 13.12 -11.76 9.02
CA VAL A 125 13.92 -12.99 9.16
C VAL A 125 14.86 -13.22 7.95
N GLY A 126 15.45 -12.14 7.45
CA GLY A 126 16.41 -12.14 6.34
C GLY A 126 15.80 -12.13 4.94
N ALA A 127 14.49 -11.93 4.81
CA ALA A 127 13.79 -11.87 3.53
C ALA A 127 13.02 -10.54 3.38
N PRO A 128 13.72 -9.40 3.28
CA PRO A 128 13.07 -8.10 3.18
C PRO A 128 12.25 -7.99 1.89
N VAL A 129 11.12 -7.30 2.00
CA VAL A 129 10.21 -6.99 0.89
C VAL A 129 10.25 -5.49 0.64
N ALA A 130 10.54 -5.12 -0.60
CA ALA A 130 10.47 -3.73 -1.02
C ALA A 130 9.00 -3.39 -1.33
N LEU A 131 8.34 -2.66 -0.42
CA LEU A 131 6.96 -2.17 -0.60
C LEU A 131 6.97 -0.71 -1.06
N CYS A 132 6.37 -0.45 -2.22
CA CYS A 132 6.16 0.87 -2.79
C CYS A 132 4.67 1.21 -2.74
N VAL A 133 4.29 2.22 -1.97
CA VAL A 133 2.90 2.70 -1.84
C VAL A 133 2.73 3.96 -2.67
N PHE A 134 1.72 3.98 -3.54
CA PHE A 134 1.36 5.13 -4.36
C PHE A 134 0.03 5.71 -3.91
N LEU A 135 0.04 6.95 -3.45
CA LEU A 135 -1.16 7.72 -3.16
C LEU A 135 -1.59 8.42 -4.44
N VAL A 136 -2.78 8.07 -4.94
CA VAL A 136 -3.34 8.61 -6.17
C VAL A 136 -4.61 9.36 -5.82
N ALA A 137 -4.61 10.67 -6.08
CA ALA A 137 -5.83 11.46 -5.93
C ALA A 137 -6.89 10.94 -6.90
N ALA A 138 -8.08 10.64 -6.39
CA ALA A 138 -9.23 10.40 -7.26
C ALA A 138 -9.56 11.71 -7.98
N GLY A 139 -9.66 11.66 -9.31
CA GLY A 139 -10.05 12.80 -10.15
C GLY A 139 -11.54 13.07 -10.14
#